data_AF-A0AAD5I9J4-F1
#
_entry.id   AF-A0AAD5I9J4-F1
#
_cell.length_a   1.000
_cell.length_b   1.000
_cell.length_c   1.000
_cell.angle_alpha   90.00
_cell.angle_beta   90.00
_cell.angle_gamma   90.00
#
_symmetry.space_group_name_H-M   'P 1'
#
loop_
_entity.id
_entity.type
_entity.pdbx_description
1 polymer ?
#
loop_
_entity_poly.entity_id
_entity_poly.type
_entity_poly.pdbx_seq_one_letter_code
_entity_poly.pdbx_strand_id
1 'polypeptide(L)'
;MPYCEVAKDQTTALYHHNDDHHNHKLNSSIRLFYKTYGRGPTKILLIIGLAGTHDSWGPQIKELTGTDSPNDEEAMTDESGGGCGGDGGGIEVCAFDNRGMGRSSVPVTKSEYTTKTMAKDSIALLDHLGWKKAHVFGHSMGAMIACKVAAMMPDRVLSLALLNVTGGGFECFPRLDRKTLSIAIRFLRAKTPEQRAAVDLDTHYTKEFLEEYIGPNTRRTILYQEYVKGISATGMQSNFGFDGQVHACWKHKMTQTEIEQIRTAGFLVSVIHGRDDVIAQICHARRLAEKLHPVARMVELHGGHLVSHERPEEVNRALIELMKASETKISPQDWTNLPNKNSGTGMPFSSTSTEQRSYMISILEKLQFFLFYVFELTLLKLVCDDPSFQLCFINLRFPWIAVFLRSPHTQYFSAILRMVYHYEGMT
;
A
#
# COMPACT_ATOMS: atom_id res chain seq x y z
N MET A 1 -4.36 -9.86 -25.50
CA MET A 1 -5.16 -9.92 -24.26
C MET A 1 -4.43 -9.10 -23.20
N PRO A 2 -5.13 -8.31 -22.38
CA PRO A 2 -4.54 -7.24 -21.57
C PRO A 2 -3.84 -7.79 -20.31
N TYR A 3 -2.80 -8.57 -20.52
CA TYR A 3 -2.00 -9.18 -19.47
C TYR A 3 -0.52 -9.01 -19.74
N CYS A 4 0.22 -8.56 -18.73
CA CYS A 4 1.67 -8.55 -18.71
C CYS A 4 2.17 -9.76 -17.90
N GLU A 5 3.06 -10.56 -18.47
CA GLU A 5 3.75 -11.61 -17.72
C GLU A 5 4.94 -11.03 -16.98
N VAL A 6 5.06 -11.35 -15.69
CA VAL A 6 6.16 -10.93 -14.83
C VAL A 6 6.80 -12.14 -14.15
N ALA A 7 8.12 -12.08 -13.98
CA ALA A 7 8.88 -13.19 -13.43
C ALA A 7 8.58 -13.40 -11.93
N LYS A 8 8.65 -14.66 -11.48
CA LYS A 8 8.76 -14.97 -10.05
C LYS A 8 10.17 -14.63 -9.57
N ASP A 9 10.29 -14.04 -8.38
CA ASP A 9 11.60 -13.76 -7.78
C ASP A 9 12.27 -15.12 -7.46
N GLN A 10 13.39 -15.43 -8.14
CA GLN A 10 14.06 -16.74 -8.07
C GLN A 10 14.76 -17.02 -6.72
N THR A 11 14.67 -16.10 -5.75
CA THR A 11 15.45 -16.14 -4.50
C THR A 11 15.00 -17.21 -3.51
N THR A 12 13.93 -17.95 -3.77
CA THR A 12 13.45 -19.07 -2.92
C THR A 12 13.82 -20.47 -3.43
N ALA A 13 14.48 -20.60 -4.58
CA ALA A 13 14.79 -21.91 -5.17
C ALA A 13 16.03 -22.62 -4.59
N LEU A 14 16.68 -22.08 -3.55
CA LEU A 14 17.96 -22.61 -3.02
C LEU A 14 17.83 -23.56 -1.81
N TYR A 15 16.63 -24.00 -1.42
CA TYR A 15 16.45 -24.89 -0.26
C TYR A 15 15.79 -26.25 -0.51
N HIS A 16 15.59 -26.67 -1.76
CA HIS A 16 15.20 -28.04 -2.05
C HIS A 16 16.14 -28.65 -3.09
N HIS A 17 17.13 -29.37 -2.58
CA HIS A 17 17.82 -30.40 -3.34
C HIS A 17 17.24 -31.76 -3.01
N ASN A 18 17.10 -32.52 -4.09
CA ASN A 18 16.84 -33.95 -4.23
C ASN A 18 15.37 -34.41 -4.33
N ASP A 19 15.18 -35.06 -5.47
CA ASP A 19 14.22 -36.09 -5.84
C ASP A 19 12.97 -35.70 -6.63
N ASP A 20 12.87 -36.44 -7.73
CA ASP A 20 11.75 -36.76 -8.61
C ASP A 20 11.44 -35.87 -9.83
N HIS A 21 11.82 -36.47 -10.96
CA HIS A 21 11.35 -36.26 -12.32
C HIS A 21 9.82 -36.22 -12.41
N HIS A 22 9.18 -35.10 -12.08
CA HIS A 22 7.83 -34.75 -12.59
C HIS A 22 7.49 -33.26 -12.56
N ASN A 23 8.44 -32.37 -12.28
CA ASN A 23 8.12 -30.99 -11.89
C ASN A 23 8.18 -29.94 -13.03
N HIS A 24 7.60 -30.23 -14.19
CA HIS A 24 7.50 -29.26 -15.30
C HIS A 24 6.34 -28.23 -15.15
N LYS A 25 5.74 -28.07 -13.95
CA LYS A 25 4.58 -27.19 -13.74
C LYS A 25 4.65 -26.17 -12.59
N LEU A 26 5.76 -26.05 -11.86
CA LEU A 26 5.87 -25.08 -10.75
C LEU A 26 6.37 -23.67 -11.13
N ASN A 27 6.67 -23.43 -12.41
CA ASN A 27 7.19 -22.16 -12.92
C ASN A 27 6.12 -21.30 -13.61
N SER A 28 4.87 -21.28 -13.11
CA SER A 28 3.84 -20.39 -13.67
C SER A 28 4.26 -18.92 -13.49
N SER A 29 4.41 -18.17 -14.59
CA SER A 29 4.64 -16.73 -14.59
C SER A 29 3.47 -16.02 -13.88
N ILE A 30 3.76 -14.93 -13.17
CA ILE A 30 2.72 -14.09 -12.58
C ILE A 30 2.15 -13.24 -13.71
N ARG A 31 0.82 -13.17 -13.83
CA ARG A 31 0.15 -12.35 -14.84
C ARG A 31 -0.52 -11.15 -14.19
N LEU A 32 -0.21 -9.97 -14.68
CA LEU A 32 -0.82 -8.71 -14.27
C LEU A 32 -1.85 -8.29 -15.28
N PHE A 33 -3.10 -8.12 -14.85
CA PHE A 33 -4.14 -7.52 -15.67
C PHE A 33 -3.99 -6.01 -15.68
N TYR A 34 -4.07 -5.39 -16.86
CA TYR A 34 -3.99 -3.93 -17.01
C TYR A 34 -5.03 -3.42 -17.99
N LYS A 35 -5.26 -2.11 -18.01
CA LYS A 35 -5.97 -1.41 -19.08
C LYS A 35 -5.21 -0.15 -19.44
N THR A 36 -5.31 0.27 -20.71
CA THR A 36 -4.81 1.57 -21.16
C THR A 36 -5.95 2.46 -21.63
N TYR A 37 -5.78 3.77 -21.45
CA TYR A 37 -6.79 4.78 -21.74
C TYR A 37 -6.12 5.97 -22.42
N GLY A 38 -6.81 6.54 -23.42
CA GLY A 38 -6.27 7.62 -24.23
C GLY A 38 -5.05 7.21 -25.06
N ARG A 39 -4.57 8.10 -25.91
CA ARG A 39 -3.39 7.88 -26.74
C ARG A 39 -2.56 9.15 -26.82
N GLY A 40 -1.25 9.03 -26.63
CA GLY A 40 -0.32 10.14 -26.88
C GLY A 40 1.06 9.95 -26.25
N PRO A 41 1.98 10.89 -26.45
CA PRO A 41 3.37 10.74 -26.05
C PRO A 41 3.58 10.79 -24.53
N THR A 42 2.72 11.50 -23.78
CA THR A 42 2.83 11.61 -22.32
C THR A 42 2.28 10.35 -21.66
N LYS A 43 3.14 9.62 -20.95
CA LYS A 43 2.81 8.32 -20.34
C LYS A 43 2.58 8.45 -18.85
N ILE A 44 1.52 7.85 -18.33
CA ILE A 44 1.19 7.85 -16.91
C ILE A 44 0.91 6.42 -16.43
N LEU A 45 1.66 5.96 -15.44
CA LEU A 45 1.41 4.69 -14.76
C LEU A 45 0.69 4.96 -13.43
N LEU A 46 -0.49 4.36 -13.27
CA LEU A 46 -1.30 4.45 -12.06
C LEU A 46 -1.23 3.15 -11.26
N ILE A 47 -0.78 3.26 -10.00
CA ILE A 47 -0.58 2.12 -9.09
C ILE A 47 -1.56 2.24 -7.93
N ILE A 48 -2.57 1.39 -7.89
CA ILE A 48 -3.61 1.44 -6.84
C ILE A 48 -3.13 0.84 -5.51
N GLY A 49 -3.86 1.18 -4.44
CA GLY A 49 -3.64 0.72 -3.07
C GLY A 49 -4.11 -0.71 -2.79
N LEU A 50 -4.03 -1.06 -1.51
CA LEU A 50 -4.41 -2.38 -0.99
C LEU A 50 -5.89 -2.67 -1.29
N ALA A 51 -6.19 -3.89 -1.72
CA ALA A 51 -7.54 -4.36 -2.06
C ALA A 51 -8.29 -3.52 -3.12
N GLY A 52 -7.61 -2.61 -3.82
CA GLY A 52 -8.16 -1.84 -4.94
C GLY A 52 -7.80 -2.44 -6.30
N THR A 53 -8.64 -2.19 -7.30
CA THR A 53 -8.39 -2.55 -8.70
C THR A 53 -8.05 -1.30 -9.53
N HIS A 54 -7.62 -1.50 -10.77
CA HIS A 54 -7.41 -0.42 -11.73
C HIS A 54 -8.61 0.54 -11.86
N ASP A 55 -9.84 0.05 -11.70
CA ASP A 55 -11.08 0.85 -11.77
C ASP A 55 -11.16 1.96 -10.71
N SER A 56 -10.42 1.81 -9.61
CA SER A 56 -10.36 2.81 -8.54
C SER A 56 -9.70 4.13 -8.98
N TRP A 57 -9.18 4.23 -10.20
CA TRP A 57 -8.63 5.46 -10.77
C TRP A 57 -9.59 6.20 -11.69
N GLY A 58 -10.86 5.77 -11.82
CA GLY A 58 -11.84 6.33 -12.75
C GLY A 58 -11.87 7.87 -12.85
N PRO A 59 -12.03 8.60 -11.72
CA PRO A 59 -12.05 10.06 -11.76
C PRO A 59 -10.77 10.70 -12.29
N GLN A 60 -9.61 10.10 -12.03
CA GLN A 60 -8.31 10.58 -12.53
C GLN A 60 -8.13 10.23 -14.00
N ILE A 61 -8.47 9.01 -14.40
CA ILE A 61 -8.37 8.56 -15.80
C ILE A 61 -9.20 9.50 -16.68
N LYS A 62 -10.48 9.70 -16.34
CA LYS A 62 -11.40 10.54 -17.11
C LYS A 62 -10.89 11.96 -17.30
N GLU A 63 -10.34 12.56 -16.25
CA GLU A 63 -9.81 13.93 -16.32
C GLU A 63 -8.51 14.01 -17.13
N LEU A 64 -7.63 13.00 -17.00
CA LEU A 64 -6.33 13.00 -17.68
C LEU A 64 -6.44 12.70 -19.18
N THR A 65 -7.37 11.82 -19.57
CA THR A 65 -7.47 11.33 -20.97
C THR A 65 -8.69 11.87 -21.70
N GLY A 66 -9.69 12.40 -20.99
CA GLY A 66 -10.98 12.77 -21.55
C GLY A 66 -11.93 11.58 -21.83
N THR A 67 -11.51 10.35 -21.52
CA THR A 67 -12.29 9.12 -21.75
C THR A 67 -12.24 8.20 -20.53
N ASP A 68 -13.33 7.48 -20.27
CA ASP A 68 -13.39 6.35 -19.33
C ASP A 68 -13.39 5.00 -20.06
N SER A 69 -13.33 5.02 -21.39
CA SER A 69 -13.30 3.83 -22.24
C SER A 69 -11.87 3.34 -22.46
N PRO A 70 -11.59 2.04 -22.25
CA PRO A 70 -10.27 1.47 -22.51
C PRO A 70 -9.96 1.41 -24.01
N ASN A 71 -8.69 1.60 -24.36
CA ASN A 71 -8.21 1.57 -25.75
C ASN A 71 -8.54 0.27 -26.51
N ASP A 72 -8.60 -0.86 -25.80
CA ASP A 72 -8.92 -2.18 -26.38
C ASP A 72 -10.42 -2.35 -26.69
N GLU A 73 -11.28 -1.55 -26.06
CA GLU A 73 -12.73 -1.55 -26.28
C GLU A 73 -13.12 -0.54 -27.38
N GLU A 74 -12.44 0.61 -27.45
CA GLU A 74 -12.63 1.62 -28.52
C GLU A 74 -12.23 1.10 -29.93
N ALA A 75 -11.24 0.21 -30.01
CA ALA A 75 -10.83 -0.42 -31.27
C ALA A 75 -11.93 -1.29 -31.91
N MET A 76 -13.02 -1.59 -31.20
CA MET A 76 -14.15 -2.36 -31.70
C MET A 76 -15.29 -1.50 -32.27
N THR A 77 -15.23 -0.17 -32.15
CA THR A 77 -16.36 0.72 -32.49
C THR A 77 -16.15 1.67 -33.67
N ASP A 78 -14.97 1.72 -34.30
CA ASP A 78 -14.73 2.73 -35.35
C ASP A 78 -14.88 2.21 -36.78
N GLU A 79 -16.14 2.16 -37.25
CA GLU A 79 -16.52 2.91 -38.44
C GLU A 79 -17.52 3.99 -38.00
N SER A 80 -17.11 5.26 -38.08
CA SER A 80 -17.89 6.50 -37.85
C SER A 80 -18.00 7.05 -36.42
N GLY A 81 -17.16 8.05 -36.09
CA GLY A 81 -17.34 8.85 -34.89
C GLY A 81 -16.23 9.85 -34.60
N GLY A 82 -15.94 10.78 -35.52
CA GLY A 82 -15.00 11.88 -35.26
C GLY A 82 -15.44 12.79 -34.11
N GLY A 83 -14.49 13.15 -33.24
CA GLY A 83 -14.69 14.12 -32.16
C GLY A 83 -13.38 14.72 -31.66
N CYS A 84 -13.11 15.94 -32.14
CA CYS A 84 -12.30 17.01 -31.53
C CYS A 84 -10.79 16.79 -31.36
N GLY A 85 -10.03 17.33 -32.32
CA GLY A 85 -8.59 17.57 -32.17
C GLY A 85 -8.27 18.59 -31.08
N GLY A 86 -7.18 18.32 -30.37
CA GLY A 86 -6.45 19.23 -29.50
C GLY A 86 -4.96 18.93 -29.60
N ASP A 87 -4.26 19.78 -30.36
CA ASP A 87 -2.83 20.08 -30.40
C ASP A 87 -1.85 19.08 -29.73
N GLY A 88 -1.15 18.25 -30.52
CA GLY A 88 0.20 17.69 -30.24
C GLY A 88 0.55 16.98 -28.91
N GLY A 89 -0.34 16.89 -27.92
CA GLY A 89 -0.02 16.64 -26.51
C GLY A 89 -0.93 15.61 -25.83
N GLY A 90 -1.25 14.51 -26.51
CA GLY A 90 -2.09 13.44 -25.95
C GLY A 90 -1.45 12.73 -24.74
N ILE A 91 -2.31 12.27 -23.82
CA ILE A 91 -1.94 11.47 -22.65
C ILE A 91 -2.37 10.02 -22.86
N GLU A 92 -1.48 9.09 -22.53
CA GLU A 92 -1.80 7.67 -22.41
C GLU A 92 -1.60 7.21 -20.96
N VAL A 93 -2.67 6.68 -20.37
CA VAL A 93 -2.68 6.19 -18.99
C VAL A 93 -2.70 4.66 -18.99
N CYS A 94 -1.92 4.04 -18.12
CA CYS A 94 -2.02 2.63 -17.79
C CYS A 94 -2.38 2.47 -16.33
N ALA A 95 -3.47 1.75 -16.06
CA ALA A 95 -3.87 1.34 -14.72
C ALA A 95 -3.95 -0.20 -14.68
N PHE A 96 -3.50 -0.81 -13.59
CA PHE A 96 -3.41 -2.27 -13.50
C PHE A 96 -3.80 -2.79 -12.12
N ASP A 97 -4.18 -4.07 -12.09
CA ASP A 97 -4.46 -4.78 -10.85
C ASP A 97 -3.15 -5.32 -10.29
N ASN A 98 -2.80 -4.92 -9.06
CA ASN A 98 -1.64 -5.48 -8.38
C ASN A 98 -1.77 -7.00 -8.19
N ARG A 99 -0.65 -7.73 -8.12
CA ARG A 99 -0.66 -9.15 -7.72
C ARG A 99 -1.49 -9.35 -6.45
N GLY A 100 -2.26 -10.44 -6.41
CA GLY A 100 -3.18 -10.74 -5.31
C GLY A 100 -4.50 -9.96 -5.34
N MET A 101 -4.81 -9.22 -6.41
CA MET A 101 -6.05 -8.46 -6.52
C MET A 101 -6.65 -8.49 -7.93
N GLY A 102 -7.97 -8.30 -8.00
CA GLY A 102 -8.72 -8.19 -9.24
C GLY A 102 -8.50 -9.39 -10.16
N ARG A 103 -8.11 -9.12 -11.40
CA ARG A 103 -7.90 -10.12 -12.45
C ARG A 103 -6.44 -10.59 -12.56
N SER A 104 -5.56 -10.08 -11.71
CA SER A 104 -4.16 -10.48 -11.66
C SER A 104 -3.96 -11.80 -10.90
N SER A 105 -2.83 -12.46 -11.15
CA SER A 105 -2.46 -13.68 -10.45
C SER A 105 -2.37 -13.47 -8.94
N VAL A 106 -2.73 -14.51 -8.20
CA VAL A 106 -2.68 -14.55 -6.73
C VAL A 106 -1.59 -15.54 -6.29
N PRO A 107 -0.33 -15.09 -6.13
CA PRO A 107 0.67 -15.90 -5.45
C PRO A 107 0.19 -16.36 -4.08
N VAL A 108 0.45 -17.61 -3.73
CA VAL A 108 0.05 -18.19 -2.42
C VAL A 108 1.12 -17.99 -1.35
N THR A 109 2.36 -17.68 -1.75
CA THR A 109 3.47 -17.48 -0.82
C THR A 109 3.55 -16.03 -0.39
N LYS A 110 3.45 -15.78 0.91
CA LYS A 110 3.49 -14.43 1.50
C LYS A 110 4.75 -13.63 1.15
N SER A 111 5.90 -14.28 1.04
CA SER A 111 7.18 -13.64 0.67
C SER A 111 7.24 -13.14 -0.78
N GLU A 112 6.33 -13.59 -1.65
CA GLU A 112 6.19 -13.07 -3.02
C GLU A 112 5.50 -11.69 -3.05
N TYR A 113 5.09 -11.18 -1.89
CA TYR A 113 4.53 -9.84 -1.73
C TYR A 113 5.47 -8.96 -0.93
N THR A 114 6.23 -8.14 -1.65
CA THR A 114 6.94 -7.00 -1.06
C THR A 114 6.75 -5.79 -1.96
N THR A 115 6.78 -4.58 -1.40
CA THR A 115 6.72 -3.36 -2.21
C THR A 115 7.84 -3.28 -3.25
N LYS A 116 9.00 -3.90 -2.97
CA LYS A 116 10.10 -4.05 -3.95
C LYS A 116 9.73 -5.00 -5.09
N THR A 117 9.15 -6.16 -4.80
CA THR A 117 8.70 -7.12 -5.81
C THR A 117 7.57 -6.52 -6.67
N MET A 118 6.61 -5.83 -6.06
CA MET A 118 5.52 -5.16 -6.76
C MET A 118 5.99 -3.92 -7.56
N ALA A 119 7.13 -3.32 -7.20
CA ALA A 119 7.78 -2.32 -8.04
C ALA A 119 8.45 -2.94 -9.26
N LYS A 120 9.07 -4.14 -9.14
CA LYS A 120 9.58 -4.89 -10.30
C LYS A 120 8.46 -5.21 -11.29
N ASP A 121 7.28 -5.56 -10.79
CA ASP A 121 6.07 -5.76 -11.60
C ASP A 121 5.70 -4.52 -12.41
N SER A 122 5.67 -3.38 -11.75
CA SER A 122 5.37 -2.09 -12.37
C SER A 122 6.39 -1.74 -13.47
N ILE A 123 7.68 -2.01 -13.21
CA ILE A 123 8.76 -1.79 -14.18
C ILE A 123 8.63 -2.73 -15.38
N ALA A 124 8.34 -4.01 -15.14
CA ALA A 124 8.12 -4.99 -16.20
C ALA A 124 6.90 -4.63 -17.05
N LEU A 125 5.85 -4.07 -16.45
CA LEU A 125 4.70 -3.55 -17.19
C LEU A 125 5.07 -2.35 -18.07
N LEU A 126 5.89 -1.41 -17.59
CA LEU A 126 6.41 -0.33 -18.44
C LEU A 126 7.22 -0.87 -19.63
N ASP A 127 8.01 -1.92 -19.42
CA ASP A 127 8.80 -2.57 -20.48
C ASP A 127 7.89 -3.29 -21.49
N HIS A 128 6.88 -4.00 -21.00
CA HIS A 128 5.87 -4.67 -21.83
C HIS A 128 5.11 -3.68 -22.73
N LEU A 129 4.81 -2.49 -22.22
CA LEU A 129 4.16 -1.41 -22.97
C LEU A 129 5.14 -0.63 -23.87
N GLY A 130 6.45 -0.88 -23.78
CA GLY A 130 7.47 -0.12 -24.51
C GLY A 130 7.66 1.32 -24.02
N TRP A 131 7.20 1.64 -22.80
CA TRP A 131 7.24 3.00 -22.24
C TRP A 131 8.59 3.31 -21.61
N LYS A 132 9.44 4.06 -22.30
CA LYS A 132 10.79 4.38 -21.80
C LYS A 132 10.77 5.22 -20.51
N LYS A 133 9.91 6.23 -20.45
CA LYS A 133 9.69 7.09 -19.27
C LYS A 133 8.20 7.32 -19.06
N ALA A 134 7.79 7.53 -17.81
CA ALA A 134 6.42 7.84 -17.45
C ALA A 134 6.33 8.71 -16.20
N HIS A 135 5.24 9.43 -16.03
CA HIS A 135 4.78 9.89 -14.73
C HIS A 135 4.28 8.67 -13.94
N VAL A 136 4.62 8.57 -12.65
CA VAL A 136 4.24 7.43 -11.82
C VAL A 136 3.43 7.92 -10.64
N PHE A 137 2.15 7.58 -10.61
CA PHE A 137 1.23 8.00 -9.54
C PHE A 137 0.78 6.77 -8.76
N GLY A 138 0.91 6.84 -7.44
CA GLY A 138 0.52 5.76 -6.56
C GLY A 138 -0.41 6.24 -5.45
N HIS A 139 -1.33 5.36 -5.03
CA HIS A 139 -2.24 5.62 -3.90
C HIS A 139 -2.00 4.59 -2.78
N SER A 140 -1.80 5.03 -1.54
CA SER A 140 -1.61 4.19 -0.35
C SER A 140 -0.49 3.16 -0.55
N MET A 141 -0.78 1.85 -0.49
CA MET A 141 0.19 0.80 -0.86
C MET A 141 0.81 1.04 -2.25
N GLY A 142 0.02 1.53 -3.21
CA GLY A 142 0.50 1.90 -4.55
C GLY A 142 1.50 3.05 -4.52
N ALA A 143 1.36 4.01 -3.60
CA ALA A 143 2.34 5.07 -3.37
C ALA A 143 3.65 4.50 -2.79
N MET A 144 3.57 3.51 -1.88
CA MET A 144 4.74 2.80 -1.37
C MET A 144 5.48 2.04 -2.48
N ILE A 145 4.73 1.43 -3.41
CA ILE A 145 5.28 0.76 -4.60
C ILE A 145 5.91 1.79 -5.54
N ALA A 146 5.25 2.92 -5.79
CA ALA A 146 5.75 4.01 -6.62
C ALA A 146 7.07 4.58 -6.08
N CYS A 147 7.22 4.74 -4.76
CA CYS A 147 8.50 5.09 -4.13
C CYS A 147 9.62 4.09 -4.48
N LYS A 148 9.32 2.78 -4.50
CA LYS A 148 10.28 1.74 -4.88
C LYS A 148 10.60 1.78 -6.38
N VAL A 149 9.62 2.01 -7.24
CA VAL A 149 9.84 2.23 -8.69
C VAL A 149 10.80 3.40 -8.91
N ALA A 150 10.52 4.53 -8.26
CA ALA A 150 11.29 5.75 -8.36
C ALA A 150 12.74 5.60 -7.86
N ALA A 151 12.96 4.85 -6.79
CA ALA A 151 14.31 4.57 -6.29
C ALA A 151 15.08 3.54 -7.12
N MET A 152 14.39 2.60 -7.78
CA MET A 152 15.01 1.54 -8.57
C MET A 152 15.36 1.97 -10.00
N MET A 153 14.53 2.82 -10.60
CA MET A 153 14.68 3.28 -12.00
C MET A 153 14.44 4.81 -12.11
N PRO A 154 15.23 5.64 -11.41
CA PRO A 154 15.00 7.08 -11.37
C PRO A 154 14.97 7.74 -12.76
N ASP A 155 15.81 7.28 -13.70
CA ASP A 155 15.90 7.82 -15.06
C ASP A 155 14.62 7.63 -15.91
N ARG A 156 13.74 6.72 -15.47
CA ARG A 156 12.46 6.42 -16.12
C ARG A 156 11.27 7.15 -15.53
N VAL A 157 11.45 7.88 -14.43
CA VAL A 157 10.36 8.63 -13.78
C VAL A 157 10.42 10.10 -14.21
N LEU A 158 9.34 10.59 -14.82
CA LEU A 158 9.20 12.00 -15.21
C LEU A 158 8.76 12.87 -14.02
N SER A 159 7.80 12.37 -13.24
CA SER A 159 7.42 12.91 -11.93
C SER A 159 6.71 11.84 -11.10
N LEU A 160 6.60 12.06 -9.80
CA LEU A 160 6.07 11.10 -8.84
C LEU A 160 4.94 11.73 -8.01
N ALA A 161 3.76 11.12 -8.03
CA ALA A 161 2.67 11.50 -7.12
C ALA A 161 2.41 10.40 -6.11
N LEU A 162 2.36 10.77 -4.84
CA LEU A 162 2.18 9.88 -3.70
C LEU A 162 0.92 10.29 -2.95
N LEU A 163 -0.17 9.57 -3.19
CA LEU A 163 -1.46 9.83 -2.55
C LEU A 163 -1.59 8.98 -1.29
N ASN A 164 -2.00 9.58 -0.17
CA ASN A 164 -2.29 8.90 1.09
C ASN A 164 -1.21 7.91 1.56
N VAL A 165 0.06 8.33 1.52
CA VAL A 165 1.26 7.49 1.70
C VAL A 165 1.83 7.50 3.13
N THR A 166 2.61 6.48 3.49
CA THR A 166 3.53 6.52 4.66
C THR A 166 4.96 6.15 4.24
N GLY A 167 5.98 6.55 5.00
CA GLY A 167 7.38 6.22 4.71
C GLY A 167 7.79 4.77 5.07
N GLY A 168 6.86 3.99 5.60
CA GLY A 168 7.09 2.61 6.04
C GLY A 168 7.72 2.46 7.42
N GLY A 169 8.04 1.22 7.80
CA GLY A 169 8.56 0.86 9.10
C GLY A 169 7.51 1.01 10.20
N PHE A 170 7.89 1.62 11.33
CA PHE A 170 6.94 1.83 12.43
C PHE A 170 5.78 2.77 12.09
N GLU A 171 5.87 3.51 10.98
CA GLU A 171 4.81 4.39 10.47
C GLU A 171 3.64 3.62 9.87
N CYS A 172 3.81 2.32 9.58
CA CYS A 172 2.71 1.44 9.18
C CYS A 172 1.91 0.92 10.38
N PHE A 173 2.33 1.20 11.63
CA PHE A 173 1.53 0.85 12.79
C PHE A 173 0.36 1.84 12.90
N PRO A 174 -0.87 1.33 12.88
CA PRO A 174 -2.04 2.18 13.00
C PRO A 174 -2.09 2.74 14.44
N ARG A 175 -2.76 3.88 14.62
CA ARG A 175 -2.86 4.51 15.95
C ARG A 175 -3.60 3.54 16.88
N LEU A 176 -3.05 3.29 18.07
CA LEU A 176 -3.71 2.45 19.08
C LEU A 176 -4.80 3.25 19.78
N ASP A 177 -5.89 3.52 19.07
CA ASP A 177 -7.10 4.12 19.60
C ASP A 177 -8.33 3.23 19.38
N ARG A 178 -9.43 3.55 20.08
CA ARG A 178 -10.66 2.75 20.03
C ARG A 178 -11.26 2.68 18.62
N LYS A 179 -11.15 3.76 17.84
CA LYS A 179 -11.71 3.85 16.49
C LYS A 179 -10.96 2.91 15.55
N THR A 180 -9.64 3.00 15.56
CA THR A 180 -8.73 2.22 14.73
C THR A 180 -8.78 0.73 15.09
N LEU A 181 -8.83 0.39 16.39
CA LEU A 181 -9.05 -0.99 16.83
C LEU A 181 -10.41 -1.52 16.38
N SER A 182 -11.48 -0.72 16.49
CA SER A 182 -12.81 -1.08 16.00
C SER A 182 -12.82 -1.35 14.50
N ILE A 183 -12.17 -0.48 13.70
CA ILE A 183 -12.01 -0.66 12.26
C ILE A 183 -11.27 -1.97 11.97
N ALA A 184 -10.13 -2.22 12.63
CA ALA A 184 -9.35 -3.44 12.43
C ALA A 184 -10.16 -4.71 12.74
N ILE A 185 -10.91 -4.72 13.86
CA ILE A 185 -11.78 -5.84 14.23
C ILE A 185 -12.90 -6.04 13.21
N ARG A 186 -13.58 -4.97 12.78
CA ARG A 186 -14.66 -5.05 11.79
C ARG A 186 -14.13 -5.55 10.45
N PHE A 187 -12.95 -5.08 10.04
CA PHE A 187 -12.30 -5.51 8.82
C PHE A 187 -11.98 -7.02 8.87
N LEU A 188 -11.37 -7.51 9.95
CA LEU A 188 -11.04 -8.94 10.13
C LEU A 188 -12.30 -9.84 10.18
N ARG A 189 -13.43 -9.29 10.65
CA ARG A 189 -14.70 -10.03 10.79
C ARG A 189 -15.59 -9.93 9.56
N ALA A 190 -15.30 -9.05 8.60
CA ALA A 190 -16.10 -8.86 7.41
C ALA A 190 -16.01 -10.11 6.51
N LYS A 191 -17.12 -10.84 6.37
CA LYS A 191 -17.22 -12.07 5.56
C LYS A 191 -18.20 -11.94 4.40
N THR A 192 -18.91 -10.82 4.29
CA THR A 192 -19.87 -10.56 3.21
C THR A 192 -19.56 -9.24 2.52
N PRO A 193 -19.99 -9.05 1.26
CA PRO A 193 -19.88 -7.77 0.56
C PRO A 193 -20.43 -6.59 1.35
N GLU A 194 -21.56 -6.76 2.03
CA GLU A 194 -22.24 -5.75 2.86
C GLU A 194 -21.39 -5.31 4.05
N GLN A 195 -20.81 -6.28 4.76
CA GLN A 195 -19.95 -6.00 5.90
C GLN A 195 -18.67 -5.31 5.44
N ARG A 196 -18.10 -5.76 4.32
CA ARG A 196 -16.89 -5.18 3.77
C ARG A 196 -17.11 -3.75 3.29
N ALA A 197 -18.18 -3.51 2.52
CA ALA A 197 -18.57 -2.18 2.05
C ALA A 197 -18.74 -1.20 3.22
N ALA A 198 -19.41 -1.61 4.30
CA ALA A 198 -19.61 -0.75 5.46
C ALA A 198 -18.28 -0.34 6.13
N VAL A 199 -17.30 -1.25 6.20
CA VAL A 199 -15.98 -0.93 6.75
C VAL A 199 -15.19 -0.05 5.79
N ASP A 200 -15.17 -0.39 4.51
CA ASP A 200 -14.43 0.35 3.49
C ASP A 200 -14.92 1.80 3.37
N LEU A 201 -16.22 2.07 3.46
CA LEU A 201 -16.71 3.46 3.45
C LEU A 201 -16.18 4.27 4.63
N ASP A 202 -16.18 3.68 5.83
CA ASP A 202 -15.74 4.36 7.06
C ASP A 202 -14.21 4.58 7.11
N THR A 203 -13.44 3.86 6.31
CA THR A 203 -11.99 4.03 6.17
C THR A 203 -11.62 4.93 4.99
N HIS A 204 -12.37 4.87 3.90
CA HIS A 204 -12.10 5.62 2.68
C HIS A 204 -12.47 7.10 2.79
N TYR A 205 -13.60 7.43 3.41
CA TYR A 205 -14.17 8.78 3.32
C TYR A 205 -14.37 9.42 4.69
N THR A 206 -14.41 10.75 4.70
CA THR A 206 -14.87 11.50 5.87
C THR A 206 -16.35 11.25 6.16
N LYS A 207 -16.73 11.45 7.43
CA LYS A 207 -18.12 11.31 7.85
C LYS A 207 -18.98 12.36 7.14
N GLU A 208 -18.47 13.58 7.06
CA GLU A 208 -19.09 14.73 6.41
C GLU A 208 -19.41 14.43 4.94
N PHE A 209 -18.46 13.85 4.19
CA PHE A 209 -18.69 13.46 2.81
C PHE A 209 -19.73 12.35 2.65
N LEU A 210 -19.78 11.39 3.57
CA LEU A 210 -20.73 10.29 3.52
C LEU A 210 -22.16 10.72 3.88
N GLU A 211 -22.32 11.71 4.75
CA GLU A 211 -23.62 12.18 5.23
C GLU A 211 -24.28 13.23 4.32
N GLU A 212 -23.56 13.78 3.34
CA GLU A 212 -24.12 14.69 2.35
C GLU A 212 -25.21 14.03 1.51
N TYR A 213 -26.27 14.79 1.20
CA TYR A 213 -27.37 14.33 0.35
C TYR A 213 -27.08 14.58 -1.14
N ILE A 214 -27.28 13.54 -1.95
CA ILE A 214 -27.24 13.58 -3.41
C ILE A 214 -28.64 13.20 -3.91
N GLY A 215 -29.45 14.22 -4.20
CA GLY A 215 -30.87 14.04 -4.45
C GLY A 215 -31.59 13.51 -3.20
N PRO A 216 -32.36 12.40 -3.28
CA PRO A 216 -33.13 11.89 -2.15
C PRO A 216 -32.30 11.02 -1.17
N ASN A 217 -31.07 10.63 -1.53
CA ASN A 217 -30.26 9.68 -0.76
C ASN A 217 -28.99 10.34 -0.22
N THR A 218 -28.49 9.85 0.91
CA THR A 218 -27.12 10.20 1.33
C THR A 218 -26.10 9.57 0.40
N ARG A 219 -24.94 10.21 0.25
CA ARG A 219 -23.82 9.65 -0.51
C ARG A 219 -23.40 8.30 0.03
N ARG A 220 -23.45 8.10 1.36
CA ARG A 220 -23.25 6.81 2.01
C ARG A 220 -24.14 5.72 1.41
N THR A 221 -25.43 5.98 1.24
CA THR A 221 -26.38 4.99 0.71
C THR A 221 -26.03 4.62 -0.72
N ILE A 222 -25.68 5.60 -1.55
CA ILE A 222 -25.31 5.40 -2.96
C ILE A 222 -24.03 4.58 -3.04
N LEU A 223 -22.95 5.04 -2.40
CA LEU A 223 -21.66 4.36 -2.43
C LEU A 223 -21.74 2.96 -1.80
N TYR A 224 -22.55 2.76 -0.76
CA TYR A 224 -22.75 1.45 -0.16
C TYR A 224 -23.31 0.44 -1.17
N GLN A 225 -24.33 0.85 -1.94
CA GLN A 225 -24.91 0.00 -2.98
C GLN A 225 -23.89 -0.29 -4.09
N GLU A 226 -23.11 0.71 -4.50
CA GLU A 226 -22.06 0.55 -5.51
C GLU A 226 -20.95 -0.40 -5.06
N TYR A 227 -20.48 -0.26 -3.82
CA TYR A 227 -19.46 -1.15 -3.24
C TYR A 227 -19.98 -2.59 -3.13
N VAL A 228 -21.19 -2.79 -2.61
CA VAL A 228 -21.80 -4.12 -2.50
C VAL A 228 -21.96 -4.76 -3.88
N LYS A 229 -22.43 -3.99 -4.87
CA LYS A 229 -22.56 -4.46 -6.26
C LYS A 229 -21.20 -4.84 -6.85
N GLY A 230 -20.18 -3.97 -6.68
CA GLY A 230 -18.83 -4.21 -7.19
C GLY A 230 -18.20 -5.47 -6.58
N ILE A 231 -18.17 -5.55 -5.24
CA ILE A 231 -17.61 -6.70 -4.52
C ILE A 231 -18.38 -7.99 -4.86
N SER A 232 -19.70 -7.93 -5.00
CA SER A 232 -20.51 -9.08 -5.40
C SER A 232 -20.21 -9.55 -6.82
N ALA A 233 -19.92 -8.63 -7.74
CA ALA A 233 -19.63 -8.95 -9.14
C ALA A 233 -18.22 -9.53 -9.32
N THR A 234 -17.22 -9.01 -8.62
CA THR A 234 -15.82 -9.45 -8.77
C THR A 234 -15.43 -10.55 -7.78
N GLY A 235 -16.22 -10.74 -6.74
CA GLY A 235 -15.84 -11.51 -5.56
C GLY A 235 -14.96 -10.70 -4.60
N MET A 236 -14.89 -11.15 -3.34
CA MET A 236 -13.96 -10.62 -2.36
C MET A 236 -12.51 -10.99 -2.73
N GLN A 237 -11.57 -10.13 -2.35
CA GLN A 237 -10.15 -10.44 -2.44
C GLN A 237 -9.84 -11.76 -1.71
N SER A 238 -9.06 -12.63 -2.34
CA SER A 238 -8.62 -13.87 -1.70
C SER A 238 -7.79 -13.60 -0.43
N ASN A 239 -7.85 -14.51 0.55
CA ASN A 239 -7.04 -14.39 1.77
C ASN A 239 -5.53 -14.33 1.47
N PHE A 240 -5.04 -15.11 0.50
CA PHE A 240 -3.63 -15.06 0.10
C PHE A 240 -3.23 -13.70 -0.47
N GLY A 241 -4.08 -13.12 -1.34
CA GLY A 241 -3.85 -11.81 -1.90
C GLY A 241 -3.90 -10.70 -0.85
N PHE A 242 -4.91 -10.76 0.04
CA PHE A 242 -5.06 -9.81 1.14
C PHE A 242 -3.87 -9.88 2.12
N ASP A 243 -3.57 -11.06 2.66
CA ASP A 243 -2.45 -11.26 3.59
C ASP A 243 -1.10 -10.90 2.97
N GLY A 244 -0.95 -11.17 1.67
CA GLY A 244 0.22 -10.77 0.88
C GLY A 244 0.36 -9.25 0.79
N GLN A 245 -0.69 -8.54 0.39
CA GLN A 245 -0.65 -7.08 0.28
C GLN A 245 -0.47 -6.40 1.64
N VAL A 246 -1.13 -6.90 2.69
CA VAL A 246 -0.89 -6.44 4.07
C VAL A 246 0.57 -6.67 4.47
N HIS A 247 1.15 -7.82 4.13
CA HIS A 247 2.57 -8.09 4.37
C HIS A 247 3.48 -7.09 3.66
N ALA A 248 3.19 -6.79 2.40
CA ALA A 248 3.96 -5.82 1.63
C ALA A 248 3.92 -4.43 2.28
N CYS A 249 2.76 -4.00 2.78
CA CYS A 249 2.61 -2.75 3.53
C CYS A 249 3.42 -2.77 4.84
N TRP A 250 3.30 -3.83 5.65
CA TRP A 250 4.01 -3.95 6.92
C TRP A 250 5.53 -4.04 6.78
N LYS A 251 6.02 -4.70 5.73
CA LYS A 251 7.45 -4.81 5.44
C LYS A 251 8.00 -3.60 4.67
N HIS A 252 7.14 -2.70 4.20
CA HIS A 252 7.60 -1.51 3.49
C HIS A 252 8.46 -0.65 4.41
N LYS A 253 9.58 -0.17 3.88
CA LYS A 253 10.46 0.81 4.51
C LYS A 253 11.25 1.50 3.42
N MET A 254 11.29 2.83 3.45
CA MET A 254 12.24 3.60 2.66
C MET A 254 13.59 3.66 3.37
N THR A 255 14.63 3.16 2.71
CA THR A 255 16.02 3.26 3.17
C THR A 255 16.59 4.65 2.86
N GLN A 256 17.62 5.07 3.58
CA GLN A 256 18.29 6.35 3.32
C GLN A 256 18.83 6.41 1.88
N THR A 257 19.39 5.31 1.38
CA THR A 257 19.88 5.20 0.01
C THR A 257 18.77 5.42 -1.02
N GLU A 258 17.60 4.79 -0.83
CA GLU A 258 16.48 4.97 -1.75
C GLU A 258 15.92 6.40 -1.74
N ILE A 259 15.87 7.03 -0.57
CA ILE A 259 15.51 8.45 -0.45
C ILE A 259 16.53 9.32 -1.19
N GLU A 260 17.83 9.06 -1.03
CA GLU A 260 18.88 9.84 -1.69
C GLU A 260 18.88 9.66 -3.22
N GLN A 261 18.58 8.46 -3.70
CA GLN A 261 18.41 8.19 -5.13
C GLN A 261 17.28 9.05 -5.72
N ILE A 262 16.12 9.09 -5.06
CA ILE A 262 14.99 9.94 -5.50
C ILE A 262 15.38 11.42 -5.48
N ARG A 263 16.05 11.89 -4.41
CA ARG A 263 16.47 13.30 -4.28
C ARG A 263 17.45 13.70 -5.38
N THR A 264 18.46 12.86 -5.65
CA THR A 264 19.52 13.14 -6.61
C THR A 264 19.02 13.09 -8.06
N ALA A 265 18.01 12.26 -8.32
CA ALA A 265 17.39 12.17 -9.64
C ALA A 265 16.70 13.48 -10.09
N GLY A 266 16.29 14.32 -9.14
CA GLY A 266 15.83 15.69 -9.41
C GLY A 266 14.44 15.82 -10.04
N PHE A 267 13.74 14.72 -10.37
CA PHE A 267 12.35 14.79 -10.79
C PHE A 267 11.44 15.25 -9.64
N LEU A 268 10.35 15.93 -9.98
CA LEU A 268 9.46 16.52 -9.00
C LEU A 268 8.53 15.48 -8.36
N VAL A 269 8.21 15.69 -7.08
CA VAL A 269 7.34 14.83 -6.28
C VAL A 269 6.18 15.64 -5.68
N SER A 270 4.96 15.14 -5.80
CA SER A 270 3.79 15.62 -5.02
C SER A 270 3.40 14.57 -3.98
N VAL A 271 3.35 14.97 -2.71
CA VAL A 271 2.74 14.18 -1.64
C VAL A 271 1.36 14.75 -1.35
N ILE A 272 0.31 14.06 -1.80
CA ILE A 272 -1.08 14.53 -1.71
C ILE A 272 -1.80 13.70 -0.64
N HIS A 273 -2.40 14.34 0.36
CA HIS A 273 -2.88 13.59 1.53
C HIS A 273 -4.15 14.18 2.13
N GLY A 274 -5.09 13.31 2.50
CA GLY A 274 -6.31 13.67 3.23
C GLY A 274 -6.01 13.92 4.72
N ARG A 275 -6.36 15.09 5.24
CA ARG A 275 -6.11 15.47 6.65
C ARG A 275 -6.76 14.53 7.66
N ASP A 276 -7.85 13.89 7.26
CA ASP A 276 -8.71 13.07 8.12
C ASP A 276 -8.50 11.56 7.87
N ASP A 277 -7.41 11.20 7.19
CA ASP A 277 -7.02 9.82 6.92
C ASP A 277 -6.77 9.02 8.21
N VAL A 278 -7.64 8.03 8.45
CA VAL A 278 -7.62 7.16 9.63
C VAL A 278 -6.72 5.93 9.46
N ILE A 279 -6.25 5.66 8.24
CA ILE A 279 -5.42 4.51 7.90
C ILE A 279 -3.95 4.92 7.84
N ALA A 280 -3.63 5.91 7.00
CA ALA A 280 -2.30 6.46 6.85
C ALA A 280 -2.28 7.87 7.43
N GLN A 281 -1.84 8.02 8.69
CA GLN A 281 -1.86 9.33 9.34
C GLN A 281 -1.00 10.35 8.60
N ILE A 282 -1.55 11.56 8.39
CA ILE A 282 -0.90 12.65 7.64
C ILE A 282 0.51 13.02 8.13
N CYS A 283 0.80 12.81 9.42
CA CYS A 283 2.13 13.08 9.97
C CYS A 283 3.23 12.22 9.32
N HIS A 284 2.90 11.02 8.84
CA HIS A 284 3.84 10.14 8.14
C HIS A 284 4.13 10.64 6.73
N ALA A 285 3.10 11.12 6.02
CA ALA A 285 3.28 11.76 4.71
C ALA A 285 4.12 13.04 4.80
N ARG A 286 3.86 13.90 5.81
CA ARG A 286 4.68 15.09 6.07
C ARG A 286 6.16 14.73 6.29
N ARG A 287 6.44 13.73 7.11
CA ARG A 287 7.82 13.25 7.35
C ARG A 287 8.46 12.70 6.09
N LEU A 288 7.71 11.99 5.25
CA LEU A 288 8.23 11.50 3.97
C LEU A 288 8.55 12.68 3.03
N ALA A 289 7.66 13.67 2.92
CA ALA A 289 7.89 14.89 2.14
C ALA A 289 9.15 15.63 2.63
N GLU A 290 9.32 15.79 3.94
CA GLU A 290 10.52 16.39 4.55
C GLU A 290 11.81 15.62 4.25
N LYS A 291 11.75 14.29 4.19
CA LYS A 291 12.89 13.44 3.80
C LYS A 291 13.23 13.60 2.32
N LEU A 292 12.23 13.86 1.47
CA LEU A 292 12.37 14.06 0.03
C LEU A 292 12.68 15.51 -0.36
N HIS A 293 12.83 16.43 0.59
CA HIS A 293 13.23 17.81 0.29
C HIS A 293 14.60 17.85 -0.46
N PRO A 294 14.75 18.66 -1.53
CA PRO A 294 13.81 19.68 -2.02
C PRO A 294 12.86 19.20 -3.12
N VAL A 295 12.90 17.94 -3.57
CA VAL A 295 12.11 17.51 -4.73
C VAL A 295 10.61 17.35 -4.43
N ALA A 296 10.21 17.34 -3.16
CA ALA A 296 8.82 17.13 -2.75
C ALA A 296 8.04 18.41 -2.41
N ARG A 297 6.78 18.45 -2.82
CA ARG A 297 5.73 19.38 -2.38
C ARG A 297 4.68 18.61 -1.58
N MET A 298 4.23 19.15 -0.46
CA MET A 298 3.13 18.62 0.34
C MET A 298 1.80 19.29 -0.04
N VAL A 299 0.78 18.52 -0.38
CA VAL A 299 -0.58 19.00 -0.70
C VAL A 299 -1.54 18.37 0.30
N GLU A 300 -2.10 19.18 1.19
CA GLU A 300 -3.00 18.70 2.25
C GLU A 300 -4.45 19.08 1.95
N LEU A 301 -5.30 18.07 1.77
CA LEU A 301 -6.70 18.24 1.40
C LEU A 301 -7.62 17.87 2.56
N HIS A 302 -8.80 18.46 2.62
CA HIS A 302 -9.85 17.93 3.50
C HIS A 302 -10.37 16.63 2.91
N GLY A 303 -10.18 15.51 3.60
CA GLY A 303 -10.63 14.22 3.09
C GLY A 303 -10.03 13.03 3.83
N GLY A 304 -10.61 11.87 3.58
CA GLY A 304 -10.21 10.59 4.17
C GLY A 304 -9.05 9.91 3.46
N HIS A 305 -9.00 8.58 3.58
CA HIS A 305 -7.96 7.77 2.95
C HIS A 305 -8.08 7.76 1.42
N LEU A 306 -9.29 7.73 0.87
CA LEU A 306 -9.54 7.71 -0.56
C LEU A 306 -9.74 9.14 -1.10
N VAL A 307 -8.79 10.03 -0.81
CA VAL A 307 -8.88 11.46 -1.13
C VAL A 307 -9.04 11.72 -2.64
N SER A 308 -8.58 10.80 -3.49
CA SER A 308 -8.74 10.86 -4.94
C SER A 308 -10.19 10.73 -5.41
N HIS A 309 -11.08 10.14 -4.59
CA HIS A 309 -12.52 10.09 -4.86
C HIS A 309 -13.29 11.16 -4.09
N GLU A 310 -12.82 11.53 -2.90
CA GLU A 310 -13.48 12.55 -2.08
C GLU A 310 -13.25 13.97 -2.62
N ARG A 311 -12.05 14.23 -3.16
CA ARG A 311 -11.59 15.52 -3.69
C ARG A 311 -11.00 15.36 -5.10
N PRO A 312 -11.78 14.83 -6.06
CA PRO A 312 -11.24 14.45 -7.37
C PRO A 312 -10.71 15.68 -8.12
N GLU A 313 -11.40 16.82 -8.05
CA GLU A 313 -10.99 18.05 -8.74
C GLU A 313 -9.65 18.60 -8.22
N GLU A 314 -9.47 18.67 -6.90
CA GLU A 314 -8.24 19.17 -6.28
C GLU A 314 -7.07 18.20 -6.50
N VAL A 315 -7.33 16.89 -6.41
CA VAL A 315 -6.33 15.86 -6.69
C VAL A 315 -5.91 15.94 -8.16
N ASN A 316 -6.86 15.96 -9.09
CA ASN A 316 -6.55 16.01 -10.52
C ASN A 316 -5.77 17.28 -10.88
N ARG A 317 -6.15 18.43 -10.31
CA ARG A 317 -5.40 19.69 -10.48
C ARG A 317 -3.96 19.56 -10.00
N ALA A 318 -3.74 18.97 -8.82
CA ALA A 318 -2.39 18.76 -8.29
C ALA A 318 -1.55 17.80 -9.15
N LEU A 319 -2.17 16.77 -9.76
CA LEU A 319 -1.50 15.87 -10.70
C LEU A 319 -1.11 16.60 -11.99
N ILE A 320 -2.02 17.38 -12.57
CA ILE A 320 -1.78 18.17 -13.79
C ILE A 320 -0.70 19.23 -13.55
N GLU A 321 -0.74 19.93 -12.42
CA GLU A 321 0.30 20.90 -12.04
C GLU A 321 1.67 20.24 -11.92
N LEU A 322 1.76 19.05 -11.32
CA LEU A 322 3.01 18.29 -11.22
C LEU A 322 3.55 17.91 -12.61
N MET A 323 2.70 17.44 -13.53
CA MET A 323 3.13 17.10 -14.89
C MET A 323 3.63 18.32 -15.63
N LYS A 324 2.87 19.42 -15.62
CA LYS A 324 3.26 20.69 -16.25
C LYS A 324 4.57 21.23 -15.67
N ALA A 325 4.76 21.14 -14.36
CA ALA A 325 5.99 21.55 -13.69
C ALA A 325 7.20 20.71 -14.12
N SER A 326 7.00 19.39 -14.32
CA SER A 326 8.04 18.49 -14.83
C SER A 326 8.39 18.81 -16.29
N GLU A 327 7.39 19.00 -17.16
CA GLU A 327 7.58 19.36 -18.57
C GLU A 327 8.28 20.71 -18.75
N THR A 328 7.91 21.70 -17.93
CA THR A 328 8.53 23.04 -17.91
C THR A 328 9.85 23.09 -17.13
N LYS A 329 10.29 21.96 -16.56
CA LYS A 329 11.56 21.80 -15.82
C LYS A 329 11.71 22.80 -14.67
N ILE A 330 10.64 23.01 -13.91
CA ILE A 330 10.70 23.81 -12.67
C ILE A 330 11.77 23.22 -11.73
N SER A 331 12.56 24.08 -11.09
CA SER A 331 13.59 23.63 -10.16
C SER A 331 12.96 22.99 -8.91
N PRO A 332 13.58 21.96 -8.30
CA PRO A 332 13.10 21.41 -7.03
C PRO A 332 12.87 22.47 -5.94
N GLN A 333 13.72 23.50 -5.90
CA GLN A 333 13.64 24.60 -4.94
C GLN A 333 12.40 25.47 -5.15
N ASP A 334 12.01 25.74 -6.40
CA ASP A 334 10.79 26.49 -6.72
C ASP A 334 9.54 25.62 -6.62
N TRP A 335 9.70 24.30 -6.75
CA TRP A 335 8.60 23.36 -6.63
C TRP A 335 8.15 23.15 -5.18
N THR A 336 9.09 23.01 -4.24
CA THR A 336 8.77 22.66 -2.85
C THR A 336 8.08 23.79 -2.10
N ASN A 337 7.11 23.43 -1.26
CA ASN A 337 6.51 24.32 -0.26
C ASN A 337 6.97 24.00 1.17
N LEU A 338 8.00 23.15 1.31
CA LEU A 338 8.55 22.77 2.60
C LEU A 338 9.58 23.81 3.06
N PRO A 339 9.69 24.09 4.37
CA PRO A 339 10.61 25.09 4.88
C PRO A 339 12.07 24.71 4.60
N ASN A 340 12.87 25.70 4.22
CA ASN A 340 14.32 25.55 4.08
C ASN A 340 14.93 25.24 5.45
N LYS A 341 15.63 24.10 5.58
CA LYS A 341 16.30 23.71 6.84
C LYS A 341 17.44 24.65 7.28
N ASN A 342 17.79 25.66 6.49
CA ASN A 342 18.89 26.59 6.76
C ASN A 342 18.49 27.88 7.49
N SER A 343 17.21 28.09 7.83
CA SER A 343 16.77 29.25 8.62
C SER A 343 16.26 28.82 10.00
N GLY A 344 17.19 28.60 10.93
CA GLY A 344 16.87 28.27 12.32
C GLY A 344 18.08 28.46 13.23
N THR A 345 18.21 29.66 13.78
CA THR A 345 19.04 29.99 14.94
C THR A 345 18.93 28.90 16.01
N GLY A 346 20.06 28.32 16.40
CA GLY A 346 20.13 27.28 17.40
C GLY A 346 19.60 27.74 18.75
N MET A 347 18.66 26.97 19.31
CA MET A 347 18.59 26.80 20.75
C MET A 347 19.38 25.54 21.12
N PRO A 348 20.23 25.57 22.17
CA PRO A 348 21.04 24.43 22.53
C PRO A 348 20.12 23.34 23.10
N PHE A 349 19.97 22.25 22.35
CA PHE A 349 19.47 21.01 22.93
C PHE A 349 20.54 20.51 23.89
N SER A 350 20.26 20.47 25.20
CA SER A 350 21.16 19.88 26.17
C SER A 350 21.43 18.44 25.77
N SER A 351 22.70 18.11 25.56
CA SER A 351 23.18 16.77 25.23
C SER A 351 22.93 15.81 26.41
N THR A 352 21.80 15.12 26.39
CA THR A 352 21.73 13.78 26.98
C THR A 352 22.20 12.81 25.89
N SER A 353 23.20 12.00 26.22
CA SER A 353 23.95 11.19 25.25
C SER A 353 23.03 10.28 24.46
N THR A 354 23.28 10.21 23.15
CA THR A 354 22.54 9.40 22.16
C THR A 354 22.41 7.92 22.58
N GLU A 355 23.35 7.43 23.40
CA GLU A 355 23.32 6.09 23.99
C GLU A 355 22.22 5.89 25.04
N GLN A 356 21.95 6.87 25.91
CA GLN A 356 20.88 6.76 26.91
C GLN A 356 19.50 6.72 26.25
N ARG A 357 19.32 7.43 25.14
CA ARG A 357 18.08 7.42 24.35
C ARG A 357 17.87 6.08 23.65
N SER A 358 18.93 5.49 23.10
CA SER A 358 18.89 4.15 22.49
C SER A 358 18.62 3.06 23.54
N TYR A 359 19.17 3.19 24.75
CA TYR A 359 18.97 2.24 25.84
C TYR A 359 17.54 2.30 26.40
N MET A 360 16.98 3.51 26.56
CA MET A 360 15.57 3.71 26.95
C MET A 360 14.60 3.15 25.92
N ILE A 361 14.88 3.31 24.62
CA ILE A 361 14.10 2.67 23.54
C ILE A 361 14.17 1.14 23.66
N SER A 362 15.35 0.57 23.92
CA SER A 362 15.50 -0.89 24.10
C SER A 362 14.78 -1.44 25.33
N ILE A 363 14.72 -0.69 26.44
CA ILE A 363 13.94 -1.08 27.61
C ILE A 363 12.44 -1.01 27.33
N LEU A 364 11.97 0.03 26.64
CA LEU A 364 10.57 0.15 26.22
C LEU A 364 10.18 -0.96 25.24
N GLU A 365 11.08 -1.36 24.34
CA GLU A 365 10.91 -2.51 23.45
C GLU A 365 10.70 -3.80 24.25
N LYS A 366 11.56 -4.09 25.25
CA LYS A 366 11.43 -5.31 26.07
C LYS A 366 10.17 -5.32 26.94
N LEU A 367 9.77 -4.17 27.47
CA LEU A 367 8.51 -4.01 28.21
C LEU A 367 7.30 -4.20 27.32
N GLN A 368 7.35 -3.71 26.07
CA GLN A 368 6.27 -3.86 25.11
C GLN A 368 6.14 -5.31 24.63
N PHE A 369 7.25 -6.03 24.39
CA PHE A 369 7.23 -7.48 24.13
C PHE A 369 6.67 -8.28 25.31
N PHE A 370 7.01 -7.90 26.55
CA PHE A 370 6.44 -8.52 27.74
C PHE A 370 4.93 -8.29 27.85
N LEU A 371 4.45 -7.09 27.54
CA LEU A 371 3.01 -6.79 27.52
C LEU A 371 2.28 -7.54 26.39
N PHE A 372 2.91 -7.74 25.23
CA PHE A 372 2.38 -8.58 24.16
C PHE A 372 2.30 -10.05 24.56
N TYR A 373 3.32 -10.58 25.24
CA TYR A 373 3.31 -11.95 25.77
C TYR A 373 2.19 -12.15 26.79
N VAL A 374 1.98 -11.20 27.70
CA VAL A 374 0.87 -11.24 28.67
C VAL A 374 -0.48 -11.14 27.94
N PHE A 375 -0.61 -10.28 26.94
CA PHE A 375 -1.84 -10.14 26.15
C PHE A 375 -2.17 -11.41 25.35
N GLU A 376 -1.17 -12.05 24.73
CA GLU A 376 -1.32 -13.35 24.05
C GLU A 376 -1.75 -14.46 25.03
N LEU A 377 -1.16 -14.54 26.22
CA LEU A 377 -1.58 -15.49 27.25
C LEU A 377 -3.02 -15.25 27.72
N THR A 378 -3.45 -13.99 27.77
CA THR A 378 -4.81 -13.62 28.17
C THR A 378 -5.83 -13.98 27.07
N LEU A 379 -5.47 -13.76 25.81
CA LEU A 379 -6.23 -14.20 24.63
C LEU A 379 -6.32 -15.72 24.54
N LEU A 380 -5.22 -16.43 24.82
CA LEU A 380 -5.17 -17.89 24.84
C LEU A 380 -6.13 -18.46 25.89
N LYS A 381 -6.21 -17.81 27.07
CA LYS A 381 -7.12 -18.20 28.14
C LYS A 381 -8.59 -17.94 27.79
N LEU A 382 -8.90 -16.79 27.17
CA LEU A 382 -10.24 -16.46 26.66
C LEU A 382 -10.72 -17.42 25.55
N VAL A 383 -9.80 -17.99 24.77
CA VAL A 383 -10.11 -18.94 23.69
C VAL A 383 -10.25 -20.38 24.20
N CYS A 384 -9.51 -20.78 25.24
CA CYS A 384 -9.60 -22.13 25.82
C CYS A 384 -10.88 -22.38 26.62
N ASP A 385 -11.52 -21.33 27.15
CA ASP A 385 -12.76 -21.44 27.94
C ASP A 385 -14.04 -21.56 27.06
N ASP A 386 -13.92 -21.49 25.73
CA ASP A 386 -15.03 -21.67 24.77
C ASP A 386 -14.87 -22.97 23.94
N PRO A 387 -15.73 -23.99 24.13
CA PRO A 387 -15.63 -25.27 23.43
C PRO A 387 -15.79 -25.17 21.91
N SER A 388 -16.32 -24.07 21.37
CA SER A 388 -16.46 -23.86 19.92
C SER A 388 -15.16 -23.47 19.20
N PHE A 389 -14.11 -23.10 19.94
CA PHE A 389 -12.81 -22.68 19.40
C PHE A 389 -11.74 -23.79 19.34
N GLN A 390 -11.95 -24.94 20.01
CA GLN A 390 -10.94 -26.01 20.10
C GLN A 390 -10.57 -26.63 18.74
N LEU A 391 -11.46 -26.59 17.75
CA LEU A 391 -11.18 -27.11 16.40
C LEU A 391 -10.36 -26.17 15.51
N CYS A 392 -10.22 -24.89 15.88
CA CYS A 392 -9.53 -23.91 15.04
C CYS A 392 -8.02 -23.80 15.36
N PHE A 393 -7.59 -24.19 16.56
CA PHE A 393 -6.21 -24.03 17.03
C PHE A 393 -5.26 -25.15 16.60
N ILE A 394 -5.76 -26.36 16.31
CA ILE A 394 -4.92 -27.51 15.91
C ILE A 394 -4.23 -27.29 14.55
N ASN A 395 -4.71 -26.33 13.72
CA ASN A 395 -4.15 -26.06 12.39
C ASN A 395 -3.23 -24.81 12.31
N LEU A 396 -3.05 -24.06 13.39
CA LEU A 396 -2.10 -22.93 13.43
C LEU A 396 -0.74 -23.40 13.97
N ARG A 397 0.07 -24.03 13.11
CA ARG A 397 1.51 -24.22 13.39
C ARG A 397 2.20 -22.86 13.38
N PHE A 398 2.38 -22.26 14.55
CA PHE A 398 3.24 -21.08 14.73
C PHE A 398 4.74 -21.47 14.61
N PRO A 399 5.51 -20.92 13.64
CA PRO A 399 6.92 -21.31 13.45
C PRO A 399 7.91 -20.78 14.52
N TRP A 400 7.46 -20.07 15.55
CA TRP A 400 8.34 -19.30 16.42
C TRP A 400 8.82 -20.05 17.67
N ILE A 401 8.21 -21.20 18.01
CA ILE A 401 8.70 -22.07 19.09
C ILE A 401 10.11 -22.64 18.77
N ALA A 402 10.44 -22.83 17.48
CA ALA A 402 11.73 -23.36 17.07
C ALA A 402 12.88 -22.33 17.12
N VAL A 403 12.56 -21.02 17.08
CA VAL A 403 13.57 -19.94 17.12
C VAL A 403 13.98 -19.64 18.57
N PHE A 404 13.08 -19.83 19.54
CA PHE A 404 13.36 -19.62 20.96
C PHE A 404 14.22 -20.74 21.57
N LEU A 405 14.22 -21.94 20.98
CA LEU A 405 14.93 -23.14 21.48
C LEU A 405 16.41 -23.23 21.09
N ARG A 406 16.98 -22.22 20.41
CA ARG A 406 18.41 -22.22 19.99
C ARG A 406 19.29 -21.15 20.67
N SER A 407 18.82 -20.52 21.75
CA SER A 407 19.62 -19.56 22.51
C SER A 407 20.40 -20.24 23.65
N PRO A 408 21.69 -19.92 23.89
CA PRO A 408 22.54 -20.62 24.88
C PRO A 408 22.23 -20.34 26.37
N HIS A 409 21.11 -19.69 26.69
CA HIS A 409 20.79 -19.25 28.06
C HIS A 409 19.66 -20.04 28.74
N THR A 410 19.56 -21.35 28.47
CA THR A 410 18.55 -22.26 29.04
C THR A 410 19.02 -23.00 30.29
N GLN A 411 19.36 -22.28 31.36
CA GLN A 411 19.50 -22.87 32.70
C GLN A 411 18.34 -22.58 33.66
N TYR A 412 17.43 -21.66 33.30
CA TYR A 412 16.26 -21.34 34.15
C TYR A 412 14.97 -22.09 33.79
N PHE A 413 14.93 -22.83 32.68
CA PHE A 413 13.70 -23.48 32.19
C PHE A 413 13.42 -24.87 32.79
N SER A 414 14.41 -25.53 33.41
CA SER A 414 14.24 -26.85 34.04
C SER A 414 13.42 -26.79 35.35
N ALA A 415 13.45 -25.66 36.06
CA ALA A 415 12.74 -25.48 37.33
C ALA A 415 11.23 -25.21 37.13
N ILE A 416 10.85 -24.51 36.06
CA ILE A 416 9.45 -24.11 35.82
C ILE A 416 8.62 -25.29 35.27
N LEU A 417 9.20 -26.14 34.43
CA LEU A 417 8.55 -27.36 33.92
C LEU A 417 8.27 -28.40 35.01
N ARG A 418 9.08 -28.43 36.09
CA ARG A 418 8.82 -29.30 37.26
C ARG A 418 7.69 -28.79 38.16
N MET A 419 7.37 -27.49 38.14
CA MET A 419 6.22 -26.94 38.86
C MET A 419 4.89 -27.23 38.16
N VAL A 420 4.89 -27.24 36.81
CA VAL A 420 3.64 -27.45 36.04
C VAL A 420 3.20 -28.91 36.05
N TYR A 421 4.13 -29.88 36.00
CA TYR A 421 3.78 -31.30 36.06
C TYR A 421 3.33 -31.81 37.44
N HIS A 422 3.51 -31.02 38.50
CA HIS A 422 3.04 -31.42 39.84
C HIS A 422 1.62 -30.93 40.15
N TYR A 423 1.04 -30.07 39.31
CA TYR A 423 -0.29 -29.49 39.53
C TYR A 423 -1.42 -30.20 38.76
N GLU A 424 -1.11 -31.04 37.77
CA GLU A 424 -2.11 -31.85 37.03
C GLU A 424 -2.36 -33.26 37.64
N GLY A 425 -1.78 -33.56 38.82
CA GLY A 425 -1.95 -34.84 39.50
C GLY A 425 -2.93 -34.84 40.68
N MET A 426 -3.56 -33.71 41.01
CA MET A 426 -4.54 -33.61 42.10
C MET A 426 -5.60 -32.58 41.76
N THR A 427 -6.67 -32.99 41.08
CA THR A 427 -8.08 -32.64 41.38
C THR A 427 -9.01 -33.33 40.40
#